data_AF-A0A813L2W2-F1
#
_entry.id   AF-A0A813L2W2-F1
#
_cell.length_a   1.000
_cell.length_b   1.000
_cell.length_c   1.000
_cell.angle_alpha   90.00
_cell.angle_beta   90.00
_cell.angle_gamma   90.00
#
_symmetry.space_group_name_H-M   'P 1'
#
loop_
_entity.id
_entity.type
_entity.pdbx_description
1 polymer ?
#
loop_
_entity_poly.entity_id
_entity_poly.type
_entity_poly.pdbx_seq_one_letter_code
_entity_poly.pdbx_strand_id
1 'polypeptide(L)'
;KPAERPSMEKTFGRGLPGQYLHKGVLLLVKEWSPDALREPVLLVLLNGPEVGMIESEKAPVFFGGPSQLGNQGVFELRGNMPYRFQGVIPVDGGNFLELLEMGAFEVTQTRVALDELLAAPVAERWQIAGGKIDSLKEAATAKLGDVQQKMWYKRFFDIDFPQ
;
A
#
# COMPACT_ATOMS: atom_id res chain seq x y z
N LYS A 1 -16.63 15.04 14.03
CA LYS A 1 -17.37 14.14 13.11
C LYS A 1 -16.39 13.72 12.03
N PRO A 2 -16.09 12.42 11.85
CA PRO A 2 -15.30 12.02 10.69
C PRO A 2 -16.11 12.31 9.42
N ALA A 3 -15.44 12.79 8.37
CA ALA A 3 -16.08 13.04 7.08
C ALA A 3 -16.71 11.73 6.55
N GLU A 4 -17.97 11.81 6.14
CA GLU A 4 -18.66 10.72 5.44
C GLU A 4 -17.90 10.46 4.13
N ARG A 5 -17.10 9.38 4.10
CA ARG A 5 -16.39 8.96 2.89
C ARG A 5 -17.38 8.29 1.94
N PRO A 6 -17.27 8.52 0.62
CA PRO A 6 -18.10 7.83 -0.35
C PRO A 6 -17.96 6.31 -0.17
N SER A 7 -19.09 5.60 -0.26
CA SER A 7 -19.15 4.13 -0.22
C SER A 7 -18.22 3.56 -1.31
N MET A 8 -17.08 3.07 -0.86
CA MET A 8 -16.00 2.51 -1.66
C MET A 8 -16.43 1.24 -2.42
N GLU A 9 -17.46 0.54 -1.94
CA GLU A 9 -18.00 -0.70 -2.54
C GLU A 9 -18.51 -0.53 -3.97
N LYS A 10 -19.01 0.65 -4.36
CA LYS A 10 -19.52 0.88 -5.73
C LYS A 10 -18.43 1.13 -6.77
N THR A 11 -17.18 1.33 -6.37
CA THR A 11 -16.09 1.77 -7.26
C THR A 11 -15.20 0.61 -7.75
N PHE A 12 -15.24 -0.54 -7.08
CA PHE A 12 -14.20 -1.57 -7.21
C PHE A 12 -14.60 -2.85 -7.98
N GLY A 13 -15.81 -2.91 -8.56
CA GLY A 13 -16.35 -4.12 -9.20
C GLY A 13 -15.88 -4.45 -10.63
N ARG A 14 -14.92 -3.73 -11.24
CA ARG A 14 -14.53 -3.92 -12.66
C ARG A 14 -13.02 -3.87 -12.96
N GLY A 15 -12.20 -4.27 -11.99
CA GLY A 15 -10.74 -4.15 -12.08
C GLY A 15 -10.30 -2.83 -11.46
N LEU A 16 -9.51 -2.94 -10.39
CA LEU A 16 -8.96 -1.79 -9.68
C LEU A 16 -8.02 -1.04 -10.63
N PRO A 17 -8.22 0.26 -10.84
CA PRO A 17 -7.15 1.10 -11.36
C PRO A 17 -6.14 1.19 -10.19
N GLY A 18 -5.07 0.39 -10.28
CA GLY A 18 -4.06 0.19 -9.23
C GLY A 18 -3.06 1.34 -9.12
N GLN A 19 -3.42 2.57 -9.52
CA GLN A 19 -2.45 3.68 -9.52
C GLN A 19 -1.97 4.05 -8.12
N TYR A 20 -2.76 3.78 -7.08
CA TYR A 20 -2.31 3.94 -5.69
C TYR A 20 -1.12 3.02 -5.33
N LEU A 21 -0.92 1.93 -6.08
CA LEU A 21 0.20 0.98 -5.92
C LEU A 21 1.45 1.40 -6.70
N HIS A 22 1.44 2.53 -7.43
CA HIS A 22 2.64 2.99 -8.12
C HIS A 22 3.78 3.19 -7.11
N LYS A 23 4.94 2.56 -7.35
CA LYS A 23 6.06 2.51 -6.40
C LYS A 23 5.63 2.08 -4.99
N GLY A 24 4.68 1.16 -4.90
CA GLY A 24 4.17 0.66 -3.63
C GLY A 24 5.15 -0.29 -2.94
N VAL A 25 5.17 -0.24 -1.61
CA VAL A 25 5.83 -1.24 -0.77
C VAL A 25 4.76 -2.02 -0.03
N LEU A 26 4.70 -3.32 -0.27
CA LEU A 26 3.63 -4.17 0.24
C LEU A 26 4.17 -5.14 1.28
N LEU A 27 3.50 -5.19 2.43
CA LEU A 27 3.71 -6.23 3.44
C LEU A 27 2.69 -7.34 3.22
N LEU A 28 3.19 -8.56 3.06
CA LEU A 28 2.37 -9.76 3.15
C LEU A 28 2.02 -10.03 4.62
N VAL A 29 0.73 -9.92 4.98
CA VAL A 29 0.27 -9.97 6.38
C VAL A 29 0.36 -11.37 6.98
N LYS A 30 0.16 -12.40 6.15
CA LYS A 30 0.23 -13.81 6.52
C LYS A 30 1.02 -14.54 5.47
N GLU A 31 1.89 -15.45 5.90
CA GLU A 31 2.58 -16.37 5.00
C GLU A 31 1.58 -17.05 4.05
N TRP A 32 1.96 -17.09 2.78
CA TRP A 32 1.16 -17.66 1.71
C TRP A 32 2.04 -18.62 0.88
N SER A 33 1.44 -19.71 0.41
CA SER A 33 2.10 -20.72 -0.42
C SER A 33 1.49 -20.74 -1.81
N PRO A 34 2.28 -20.96 -2.88
CA PRO A 34 1.78 -21.19 -4.24
C PRO A 34 0.70 -22.28 -4.36
N ASP A 35 0.67 -23.25 -3.44
CA ASP A 35 -0.34 -24.31 -3.44
C ASP A 35 -1.73 -23.82 -2.94
N ALA A 36 -1.78 -22.66 -2.28
CA ALA A 36 -2.97 -22.09 -1.66
C ALA A 36 -3.67 -21.06 -2.58
N LEU A 37 -3.86 -21.39 -3.86
CA LEU A 37 -4.40 -20.48 -4.89
C LEU A 37 -5.80 -19.92 -4.57
N ARG A 38 -6.57 -20.64 -3.75
CA ARG A 38 -7.94 -20.24 -3.33
C ARG A 38 -7.98 -19.47 -2.03
N GLU A 39 -6.86 -19.39 -1.30
CA GLU A 39 -6.80 -18.59 -0.08
C GLU A 39 -6.57 -17.12 -0.42
N PRO A 40 -7.24 -16.19 0.27
CA PRO A 40 -7.00 -14.77 0.07
C PRO A 40 -5.63 -14.37 0.62
N VAL A 41 -4.91 -13.60 -0.17
CA VAL A 41 -3.68 -12.92 0.21
C VAL A 41 -4.03 -11.53 0.71
N LEU A 42 -3.56 -11.18 1.90
CA LEU A 42 -3.75 -9.86 2.49
C LEU A 42 -2.44 -9.09 2.45
N LEU A 43 -2.47 -7.96 1.75
CA LEU A 43 -1.33 -7.05 1.64
C LEU A 43 -1.64 -5.73 2.35
N VAL A 44 -0.61 -5.09 2.91
CA VAL A 44 -0.70 -3.74 3.47
C VAL A 44 0.32 -2.84 2.78
N LEU A 45 -0.13 -1.69 2.27
CA LEU A 45 0.74 -0.68 1.70
C LEU A 45 1.49 0.05 2.83
N LEU A 46 2.81 -0.13 2.86
CA LEU A 46 3.67 0.44 3.89
C LEU A 46 4.08 1.89 3.60
N ASN A 47 3.91 2.38 2.37
CA ASN A 47 4.26 3.74 1.97
C ASN A 47 3.06 4.55 1.45
N GLY A 48 1.85 4.26 1.95
CA GLY A 48 0.69 5.11 1.73
C GLY A 48 0.75 6.42 2.54
N PRO A 49 -0.02 7.45 2.16
CA PRO A 49 -0.09 8.71 2.90
C PRO A 49 -0.66 8.55 4.30
N GLU A 50 -0.38 9.51 5.17
CA GLU A 50 -1.17 9.72 6.37
C GLU A 50 -2.62 10.10 5.99
N VAL A 51 -3.61 9.38 6.51
CA VAL A 51 -5.05 9.56 6.23
C VAL A 51 -5.86 9.93 7.48
N GLY A 52 -5.18 10.07 8.62
CA GLY A 52 -5.79 10.43 9.88
C GLY A 52 -4.82 10.27 11.05
N MET A 53 -5.34 10.52 12.24
CA MET A 53 -4.59 10.44 13.49
C MET A 53 -5.45 9.80 14.56
N ILE A 54 -4.84 9.00 15.43
CA ILE A 54 -5.45 8.56 16.68
C ILE A 54 -5.25 9.68 17.71
N GLU A 55 -6.30 10.46 17.93
CA GLU A 55 -6.28 11.65 18.81
C GLU A 55 -5.74 11.37 20.21
N SER A 56 -6.09 10.23 20.81
CA SER A 56 -5.64 9.86 22.16
C SER A 56 -4.15 9.63 22.28
N GLU A 57 -3.49 9.27 21.18
CA GLU A 57 -2.06 8.93 21.14
C GLU A 57 -1.23 9.94 20.36
N LYS A 58 -1.89 10.87 19.66
CA LYS A 58 -1.26 11.74 18.64
C LYS A 58 -0.43 10.93 17.63
N ALA A 59 -0.93 9.74 17.28
CA ALA A 59 -0.22 8.80 16.41
C ALA A 59 -0.84 8.82 15.00
N PRO A 60 -0.04 8.96 13.94
CA PRO A 60 -0.54 8.97 12.57
C PRO A 60 -1.10 7.61 12.17
N VAL A 61 -2.10 7.63 11.29
CA VAL A 61 -2.66 6.45 10.62
C VAL A 61 -2.42 6.61 9.12
N PHE A 62 -1.73 5.65 8.52
CA PHE A 62 -1.39 5.65 7.11
C PHE A 62 -2.41 4.88 6.28
N PHE A 63 -2.49 5.12 4.98
CA PHE A 63 -3.30 4.31 4.08
C PHE A 63 -2.63 2.95 3.83
N GLY A 64 -3.29 1.86 4.24
CA GLY A 64 -2.83 0.48 4.01
C GLY A 64 -3.50 -0.20 2.83
N GLY A 65 -4.73 0.21 2.49
CA GLY A 65 -5.45 -0.36 1.36
C GLY A 65 -6.93 0.03 1.33
N PRO A 66 -7.62 -0.29 0.22
CA PRO A 66 -8.99 0.13 0.02
C PRO A 66 -10.01 -0.67 0.84
N SER A 67 -9.69 -1.89 1.25
CA SER A 67 -10.64 -2.76 1.96
C SER A 67 -10.53 -2.60 3.46
N GLN A 68 -11.65 -2.44 4.15
CA GLN A 68 -11.66 -2.35 5.62
C GLN A 68 -11.35 -3.70 6.27
N LEU A 69 -10.60 -3.66 7.37
CA LEU A 69 -10.32 -4.81 8.23
C LEU A 69 -11.19 -4.76 9.51
N GLY A 70 -12.16 -5.66 9.62
CA GLY A 70 -13.05 -5.73 10.80
C GLY A 70 -13.80 -4.42 11.08
N ASN A 71 -14.22 -4.22 12.34
CA ASN A 71 -15.07 -3.09 12.72
C ASN A 71 -14.32 -1.74 12.82
N GLN A 72 -13.00 -1.77 13.04
CA GLN A 72 -12.19 -0.55 13.20
C GLN A 72 -11.46 -0.16 11.91
N GLY A 73 -11.25 -1.08 10.98
CA GLY A 73 -10.60 -0.80 9.70
C GLY A 73 -9.11 -0.46 9.80
N VAL A 74 -8.46 -0.67 10.94
CA VAL A 74 -7.04 -0.35 11.18
C VAL A 74 -6.25 -1.64 11.42
N PHE A 75 -5.22 -1.84 10.63
CA PHE A 75 -4.18 -2.83 10.82
C PHE A 75 -3.04 -2.21 11.63
N GLU A 76 -2.64 -2.83 12.73
CA GLU A 76 -1.53 -2.39 13.58
C GLU A 76 -0.36 -3.36 13.44
N LEU A 77 0.79 -2.83 13.08
CA LEU A 77 2.05 -3.55 13.06
C LEU A 77 2.86 -3.12 14.29
N ARG A 78 3.20 -4.09 15.13
CA ARG A 78 3.96 -3.87 16.38
C ARG A 78 5.43 -4.18 16.15
N GLY A 79 6.26 -3.14 16.13
CA GLY A 79 7.71 -3.21 16.22
C GLY A 79 8.21 -2.46 17.46
N ASN A 80 9.35 -1.75 17.33
CA ASN A 80 9.82 -0.81 18.36
C ASN A 80 8.81 0.32 18.67
N MET A 81 7.99 0.70 17.69
CA MET A 81 6.84 1.58 17.84
C MET A 81 5.64 1.01 17.07
N PRO A 82 4.39 1.29 17.48
CA PRO A 82 3.21 0.86 16.75
C PRO A 82 3.05 1.66 15.46
N TYR A 83 2.98 0.97 14.33
CA TYR A 83 2.61 1.56 13.03
C TYR A 83 1.19 1.14 12.67
N ARG A 84 0.39 2.09 12.17
CA ARG A 84 -1.04 1.87 11.93
C ARG A 84 -1.44 2.22 10.52
N PHE A 85 -2.20 1.31 9.92
CA PHE A 85 -2.59 1.37 8.53
C PHE A 85 -4.09 1.19 8.40
N GLN A 86 -4.76 2.12 7.74
CA GLN A 86 -6.17 2.03 7.42
C GLN A 86 -6.36 1.13 6.20
N GLY A 87 -7.03 0.00 6.42
CA GLY A 87 -7.38 -0.98 5.42
C GLY A 87 -6.23 -1.86 4.94
N VAL A 88 -6.60 -2.78 4.05
CA VAL A 88 -5.75 -3.80 3.43
C VAL A 88 -6.09 -3.93 1.95
N ILE A 89 -5.23 -4.62 1.19
CA ILE A 89 -5.44 -4.97 -0.20
C ILE A 89 -5.62 -6.49 -0.27
N PRO A 90 -6.86 -6.97 -0.40
CA PRO A 90 -7.12 -8.39 -0.62
C PRO A 90 -6.84 -8.74 -2.08
N VAL A 91 -6.12 -9.83 -2.30
CA VAL A 91 -5.85 -10.39 -3.64
C VAL A 91 -6.12 -11.89 -3.56
N ASP A 92 -6.78 -12.46 -4.57
CA ASP A 92 -6.92 -13.92 -4.66
C ASP A 92 -5.53 -14.56 -4.86
N GLY A 93 -5.27 -15.71 -4.23
CA GLY A 93 -3.97 -16.38 -4.34
C GLY A 93 -3.51 -16.63 -5.77
N GLY A 94 -4.43 -17.01 -6.68
CA GLY A 94 -4.14 -17.14 -8.11
C GLY A 94 -3.67 -15.84 -8.77
N ASN A 95 -4.37 -14.73 -8.52
CA ASN A 95 -3.98 -13.41 -9.06
C ASN A 95 -2.67 -12.92 -8.44
N PHE A 96 -2.43 -13.21 -7.15
CA PHE A 96 -1.18 -12.86 -6.48
C PHE A 96 0.01 -13.58 -7.12
N LEU A 97 -0.13 -14.87 -7.42
CA LEU A 97 0.88 -15.63 -8.17
C LEU A 97 1.13 -15.03 -9.55
N GLU A 98 0.08 -14.73 -10.30
CA GLU A 98 0.19 -14.14 -11.65
C GLU A 98 0.92 -12.79 -11.60
N LEU A 99 0.64 -11.95 -10.59
CA LEU A 99 1.31 -10.66 -10.40
C LEU A 99 2.81 -10.82 -10.10
N LEU A 100 3.20 -11.86 -9.36
CA LEU A 100 4.61 -12.19 -9.13
C LEU A 100 5.29 -12.69 -10.41
N GLU A 101 4.64 -13.58 -11.15
CA GLU A 101 5.16 -14.16 -12.40
C GLU A 101 5.33 -13.12 -13.51
N MET A 102 4.43 -12.13 -13.58
CA MET A 102 4.51 -11.01 -14.52
C MET A 102 5.54 -9.95 -14.10
N GLY A 103 6.14 -10.05 -12.90
CA GLY A 103 7.02 -9.01 -12.35
C GLY A 103 6.28 -7.73 -11.97
N ALA A 104 4.95 -7.77 -11.81
CA ALA A 104 4.18 -6.64 -11.30
C ALA A 104 4.40 -6.46 -9.78
N PHE A 105 4.59 -7.57 -9.07
CA PHE A 105 5.13 -7.62 -7.71
C PHE A 105 6.49 -8.29 -7.71
N GLU A 106 7.40 -7.75 -6.90
CA GLU A 106 8.72 -8.32 -6.68
C GLU A 106 8.95 -8.52 -5.19
N VAL A 107 9.48 -9.68 -4.82
CA VAL A 107 9.92 -9.94 -3.44
C VAL A 107 11.21 -9.17 -3.20
N THR A 108 11.26 -8.37 -2.13
CA THR A 108 12.46 -7.62 -1.77
C THR A 108 13.68 -8.54 -1.67
N GLN A 109 14.73 -8.21 -2.43
CA GLN A 109 16.03 -8.89 -2.35
C GLN A 109 16.91 -8.29 -1.26
N THR A 110 16.60 -7.09 -0.80
CA THR A 110 17.37 -6.35 0.19
C THR A 110 16.96 -6.78 1.58
N ARG A 111 17.92 -7.19 2.41
CA ARG A 111 17.70 -7.43 3.84
C ARG A 111 17.60 -6.10 4.58
N VAL A 112 16.52 -5.35 4.35
CA VAL A 112 16.17 -4.19 5.18
C VAL A 112 15.27 -4.68 6.30
N ALA A 113 15.60 -4.31 7.54
CA ALA A 113 14.73 -4.62 8.66
C ALA A 113 13.42 -3.84 8.54
N LEU A 114 12.28 -4.50 8.79
CA LEU A 114 10.97 -3.87 8.66
C LEU A 114 10.85 -2.58 9.50
N ASP A 115 11.42 -2.57 10.70
CA ASP A 115 11.43 -1.39 11.57
C ASP A 115 12.24 -0.23 10.99
N GLU A 116 13.35 -0.50 10.30
CA GLU A 116 14.17 0.51 9.63
C GLU A 116 13.40 1.12 8.45
N LEU A 117 12.77 0.28 7.64
CA LEU A 117 11.92 0.69 6.53
C LEU A 117 10.77 1.59 7.01
N LEU A 118 10.14 1.24 8.13
CA LEU A 118 9.00 1.99 8.68
C LEU A 118 9.42 3.27 9.39
N ALA A 119 10.64 3.35 9.93
CA ALA A 119 11.17 4.58 10.50
C ALA A 119 11.53 5.61 9.41
N ALA A 120 11.80 5.18 8.19
CA ALA A 120 12.12 6.06 7.08
C ALA A 120 10.93 6.92 6.62
N PRO A 121 11.18 8.10 6.02
CA PRO A 121 10.16 8.91 5.37
C PRO A 121 9.39 8.09 4.33
N VAL A 122 8.05 8.26 4.30
CA VAL A 122 7.14 7.50 3.42
C VAL A 122 7.60 7.49 1.95
N ALA A 123 8.04 8.65 1.45
CA ALA A 123 8.55 8.82 0.08
C ALA A 123 9.78 7.96 -0.24
N GLU A 124 10.65 7.72 0.74
CA GLU A 124 11.92 7.01 0.56
C GLU A 124 11.78 5.49 0.68
N ARG A 125 10.68 5.00 1.28
CA ARG A 125 10.49 3.58 1.59
C ARG A 125 10.58 2.68 0.35
N TRP A 126 10.09 3.12 -0.80
CA TRP A 126 10.18 2.33 -2.04
C TRP A 126 11.61 2.09 -2.49
N GLN A 127 12.43 3.14 -2.47
CA GLN A 127 13.84 3.04 -2.84
C GLN A 127 14.62 2.21 -1.80
N ILE A 128 14.33 2.40 -0.51
CA ILE A 128 14.92 1.61 0.59
C ILE A 128 14.58 0.13 0.44
N ALA A 129 13.33 -0.19 0.06
CA ALA A 129 12.90 -1.56 -0.22
C ALA A 129 13.56 -2.18 -1.47
N GLY A 130 14.40 -1.43 -2.19
CA GLY A 130 15.15 -1.89 -3.36
C GLY A 130 14.55 -1.45 -4.70
N GLY A 131 13.51 -0.61 -4.69
CA GLY A 131 12.89 -0.06 -5.90
C GLY A 131 13.87 0.81 -6.71
N LYS A 132 13.87 0.60 -8.03
CA LYS A 132 14.78 1.28 -8.97
C LYS A 132 14.05 1.68 -10.25
N ILE A 133 14.62 2.66 -10.93
CA ILE A 133 14.26 3.06 -12.29
C ILE A 133 15.53 2.91 -13.11
N ASP A 134 15.59 1.89 -13.97
CA ASP A 134 16.84 1.47 -14.60
C ASP A 134 17.06 2.15 -15.96
N SER A 135 16.02 2.77 -16.53
CA SER A 135 16.11 3.45 -17.82
C SER A 135 15.43 4.82 -17.87
N LEU A 136 15.88 5.69 -18.80
CA LEU A 136 15.25 6.98 -19.05
C LEU A 136 13.78 6.86 -19.50
N LYS A 137 13.45 5.77 -20.22
CA LYS A 137 12.09 5.48 -20.66
C LYS A 137 11.20 5.13 -19.46
N GLU A 138 11.71 4.32 -18.54
CA GLU A 138 11.03 4.04 -17.27
C GLU A 138 10.87 5.30 -16.44
N ALA A 139 11.88 6.18 -16.38
CA ALA A 139 11.80 7.43 -15.63
C ALA A 139 10.64 8.32 -16.12
N ALA A 140 10.46 8.45 -17.43
CA ALA A 140 9.34 9.19 -18.00
C ALA A 140 7.98 8.56 -17.65
N THR A 141 7.91 7.22 -17.67
CA THR A 141 6.69 6.48 -17.35
C THR A 141 6.36 6.54 -15.86
N ALA A 142 7.38 6.40 -15.00
CA ALA A 142 7.28 6.51 -13.56
C ALA A 142 6.77 7.90 -13.17
N LYS A 143 7.28 8.97 -13.79
CA LYS A 143 6.78 10.33 -13.53
C LYS A 143 5.28 10.49 -13.84
N LEU A 144 4.78 9.84 -14.89
CA LEU A 144 3.34 9.81 -15.17
C LEU A 144 2.58 8.99 -14.11
N GLY A 145 3.15 7.87 -13.66
CA GLY A 145 2.63 7.07 -12.56
C GLY A 145 2.51 7.86 -11.26
N ASP A 146 3.53 8.63 -10.91
CA ASP A 146 3.54 9.49 -9.71
C ASP A 146 2.42 10.54 -9.77
N VAL A 147 2.18 11.14 -10.95
CA VAL A 147 1.08 12.08 -11.16
C VAL A 147 -0.28 11.39 -11.00
N GLN A 148 -0.45 10.20 -11.57
CA GLN A 148 -1.69 9.44 -11.46
C GLN A 148 -1.98 9.00 -10.02
N GLN A 149 -0.96 8.56 -9.28
CA GLN A 149 -1.07 8.22 -7.87
C GLN A 149 -1.52 9.42 -7.04
N LYS A 150 -0.88 10.59 -7.26
CA LYS A 150 -1.29 11.84 -6.59
C LYS A 150 -2.75 12.20 -6.89
N MET A 151 -3.16 12.13 -8.17
CA MET A 151 -4.54 12.41 -8.56
C MET A 151 -5.52 11.42 -7.92
N TRP A 152 -5.13 10.15 -7.79
CA TRP A 152 -5.93 9.13 -7.13
C TRP A 152 -6.16 9.49 -5.66
N TYR A 153 -5.09 9.76 -4.89
CA TYR A 153 -5.22 10.12 -3.48
C TYR A 153 -5.99 11.42 -3.28
N LYS A 154 -5.75 12.44 -4.11
CA LYS A 154 -6.50 13.69 -4.07
C LYS A 154 -8.00 13.46 -4.32
N ARG A 155 -8.34 12.61 -5.29
CA ARG A 155 -9.73 12.33 -5.65
C ARG A 155 -10.50 11.60 -4.55
N PHE A 156 -9.88 10.60 -3.91
CA PHE A 156 -10.59 9.69 -3.00
C PHE A 156 -10.45 10.06 -1.52
N PHE A 157 -9.40 10.80 -1.16
CA PHE A 157 -9.10 11.16 0.23
C PHE A 157 -8.92 12.66 0.46
N ASP A 158 -8.93 13.48 -0.61
CA ASP A 158 -8.63 14.92 -0.55
C ASP A 158 -7.22 15.25 -0.01
N ILE A 159 -6.26 14.33 -0.17
CA ILE A 159 -4.90 14.46 0.33
C ILE A 159 -3.93 14.83 -0.80
N ASP A 160 -3.03 15.76 -0.51
CA ASP A 160 -1.86 16.02 -1.36
C ASP A 160 -0.74 15.04 -1.00
N PHE A 161 -0.48 14.08 -1.90
CA PHE A 161 0.55 13.06 -1.70
C PHE A 161 1.95 13.65 -1.97
N PRO A 162 2.88 13.60 -0.99
CA PRO A 162 4.27 14.02 -1.19
C PRO A 162 5.04 13.00 -2.04
N GLN A 163 6.03 13.47 -2.81
CA GLN A 163 6.98 12.65 -3.57
C GLN A 163 8.33 12.54 -2.87
#